data_AF-A0A2A3GT11-F1
#
_entry.id   AF-A0A2A3GT11-F1
#
_cell.length_a   1.000
_cell.length_b   1.000
_cell.length_c   1.000
_cell.angle_alpha   90.00
_cell.angle_beta   90.00
_cell.angle_gamma   90.00
#
_symmetry.space_group_name_H-M   'P 1'
#
loop_
_entity.id
_entity.type
_entity.pdbx_description
1 polymer ?
#
loop_
_entity_poly.entity_id
_entity_poly.type
_entity_poly.pdbx_seq_one_letter_code
_entity_poly.pdbx_strand_id
1 'polypeptide(L)'
;MTITALSGPGRSTVHSRSRTKPNALRRTLVTTIPVSALPRVSSTIVVTAVTLASLAPSLLPRSALTQALFTGVLAACGFGFVVLVRRLWHLVTRSRSHHPPRDSVRLLVLIGAMIVVTWAIVLADHWQDSLRAVMGMPGIGPDHWMQAILGAALTFLLFAGIGSVVGTVARRLGWIGSATTAVVLATGLQLVAGPALWGMMSRSYSDSNALVDVSLHRPMSAELSGSPDSAISWESLGRQGRRFVAAGEQSAGIRTYVGMDSAPDVESRAALAVSELERAGGFNRSAIVVTVPTGSGWIDENAAEGFEERFADDVAIVGMQYSYLPSWITFVFGRSAADESAAALFDAVAERIADLPDLLRPALYVYGQSLGSVGGSAIFTDADQLRERVCGALWAGPPAGSVLTDGATVLANTSDPVVWWSPDLIAHRPDLSLAVRDAPVPQWIPGITFLQTSVDLVSALNFAPGHGHRYGSEQGTALPDCS
;
A
#
# COMPACT_ATOMS: atom_id res chain seq x y z
N MET A 1 110.95 23.21 5.53
CA MET A 1 111.36 22.09 4.66
C MET A 1 110.18 21.14 4.58
N THR A 2 109.52 21.09 3.40
CA THR A 2 108.83 19.95 2.76
C THR A 2 107.99 18.97 3.62
N ILE A 3 106.65 18.96 3.50
CA ILE A 3 105.76 18.26 2.51
C ILE A 3 105.07 17.05 3.19
N THR A 4 103.79 17.13 3.57
CA THR A 4 102.53 16.70 2.88
C THR A 4 102.14 15.22 3.11
N ALA A 5 100.96 14.97 3.73
CA ALA A 5 99.76 14.32 3.14
C ALA A 5 99.72 12.77 3.24
N LEU A 6 98.61 12.03 3.39
CA LEU A 6 97.15 12.26 3.41
C LEU A 6 96.44 10.99 4.00
N SER A 7 95.29 11.21 4.65
CA SER A 7 93.98 10.48 4.64
C SER A 7 93.92 8.95 4.36
N GLY A 8 93.17 8.11 5.10
CA GLY A 8 91.72 8.14 5.37
C GLY A 8 91.20 6.78 5.96
N PRO A 9 89.90 6.65 6.32
CA PRO A 9 89.45 6.01 7.58
C PRO A 9 88.47 4.83 7.47
N GLY A 10 88.19 4.14 8.60
CA GLY A 10 87.05 3.22 8.75
C GLY A 10 86.89 2.69 10.18
N ARG A 11 85.97 3.28 10.96
CA ARG A 11 85.61 2.90 12.34
C ARG A 11 84.31 2.08 12.33
N SER A 12 84.27 0.97 13.06
CA SER A 12 83.03 0.36 13.57
C SER A 12 83.21 -0.01 15.04
N THR A 13 82.31 0.49 15.89
CA THR A 13 82.30 0.27 17.34
C THR A 13 80.97 -0.36 17.73
N VAL A 14 80.99 -1.49 18.43
CA VAL A 14 79.86 -2.00 19.22
C VAL A 14 80.41 -2.47 20.55
N HIS A 15 80.04 -1.77 21.64
CA HIS A 15 80.22 -2.25 23.01
C HIS A 15 78.84 -2.46 23.64
N SER A 16 78.66 -3.65 24.20
CA SER A 16 77.52 -4.09 24.97
C SER A 16 77.53 -3.49 26.38
N ARG A 17 76.34 -3.21 26.94
CA ARG A 17 76.09 -3.19 28.38
C ARG A 17 74.60 -3.38 28.68
N SER A 18 74.30 -4.42 29.45
CA SER A 18 72.99 -4.76 30.00
C SER A 18 72.64 -3.91 31.22
N ARG A 19 71.37 -3.48 31.35
CA ARG A 19 70.80 -3.11 32.66
C ARG A 19 69.27 -3.22 32.66
N THR A 20 68.80 -4.23 33.40
CA THR A 20 67.61 -4.28 34.29
C THR A 20 66.26 -3.72 33.80
N LYS A 21 65.28 -4.63 33.65
CA LYS A 21 63.84 -4.36 33.46
C LYS A 21 63.18 -3.80 34.73
N PRO A 22 62.28 -2.82 34.63
CA PRO A 22 61.25 -2.57 35.65
C PRO A 22 59.88 -3.12 35.24
N ASN A 23 59.38 -3.99 36.13
CA ASN A 23 58.00 -4.38 36.45
C ASN A 23 56.86 -3.95 35.52
N ALA A 24 56.27 -4.97 34.89
CA ALA A 24 54.84 -5.04 34.65
C ALA A 24 54.08 -5.07 35.98
N LEU A 25 53.09 -4.19 36.17
CA LEU A 25 51.86 -4.34 36.99
C LEU A 25 51.30 -2.95 37.35
N ARG A 26 50.53 -2.35 36.43
CA ARG A 26 49.35 -1.49 36.67
C ARG A 26 48.99 -0.78 35.37
N ARG A 27 48.11 -1.40 34.58
CA ARG A 27 47.15 -0.64 33.76
C ARG A 27 45.87 -1.46 33.69
N THR A 28 44.94 -0.98 34.49
CA THR A 28 43.51 -1.24 34.55
C THR A 28 42.94 -1.67 33.20
N LEU A 29 42.21 -2.78 33.20
CA LEU A 29 41.28 -3.14 32.13
C LEU A 29 40.26 -2.00 31.95
N VAL A 30 40.54 -1.10 31.01
CA VAL A 30 39.50 -0.36 30.31
C VAL A 30 39.43 -1.05 28.96
N THR A 31 38.37 -1.81 28.73
CA THR A 31 38.00 -2.31 27.40
C THR A 31 37.64 -1.10 26.53
N THR A 32 38.65 -0.47 25.97
CA THR A 32 38.47 0.54 24.93
C THR A 32 38.03 -0.19 23.67
N ILE A 33 36.73 -0.16 23.38
CA ILE A 33 36.22 -0.37 22.02
C ILE A 33 37.06 0.55 21.12
N PRO A 34 37.75 0.04 20.08
CA PRO A 34 38.58 0.88 19.23
C PRO A 34 37.69 1.97 18.62
N VAL A 35 37.96 3.22 19.01
CA VAL A 35 37.20 4.44 18.67
C VAL A 35 37.16 4.69 17.14
N SER A 36 37.99 3.98 16.36
CA SER A 36 37.95 3.93 14.90
C SER A 36 36.69 3.27 14.30
N ALA A 37 35.81 2.68 15.12
CA ALA A 37 34.57 2.02 14.69
C ALA A 37 33.33 2.93 14.72
N LEU A 38 33.42 4.17 15.23
CA LEU A 38 32.25 5.05 15.33
C LEU A 38 31.73 5.50 13.95
N PRO A 39 30.40 5.50 13.75
CA PRO A 39 29.80 5.97 12.50
C PRO A 39 30.15 7.44 12.25
N ARG A 40 30.16 7.82 10.96
CA ARG A 40 30.37 9.22 10.58
C ARG A 40 29.16 10.05 10.98
N VAL A 41 29.42 11.30 11.38
CA VAL A 41 28.38 12.28 11.75
C VAL A 41 27.27 12.37 10.71
N SER A 42 27.61 12.48 9.42
CA SER A 42 26.61 12.58 8.34
C SER A 42 25.74 11.33 8.21
N SER A 43 26.33 10.14 8.36
CA SER A 43 25.58 8.87 8.36
C SER A 43 24.66 8.79 9.56
N THR A 44 25.14 9.13 10.76
CA THR A 44 24.32 9.13 11.96
C THR A 44 23.15 10.10 11.83
N ILE A 45 23.38 11.34 11.38
CA ILE A 45 22.32 12.35 11.23
C ILE A 45 21.26 11.89 10.23
N VAL A 46 21.64 11.46 9.03
CA VAL A 46 20.68 11.08 7.99
C VAL A 46 19.91 9.82 8.37
N VAL A 47 20.59 8.79 8.89
CA VAL A 47 19.91 7.56 9.35
C VAL A 47 18.95 7.88 10.49
N THR A 48 19.36 8.72 11.45
CA THR A 48 18.48 9.17 12.53
C THR A 48 17.26 9.89 11.98
N ALA A 49 17.44 10.84 11.06
CA ALA A 49 16.33 11.61 10.48
C ALA A 49 15.30 10.71 9.77
N VAL A 50 15.73 9.72 8.98
CA VAL A 50 14.81 8.80 8.30
C VAL A 50 14.17 7.79 9.26
N THR A 51 14.87 7.39 10.33
CA THR A 51 14.27 6.58 11.42
C THR A 51 13.19 7.37 12.14
N LEU A 52 13.41 8.65 12.43
CA LEU A 52 12.39 9.52 13.02
C LEU A 52 11.20 9.71 12.07
N ALA A 53 11.45 9.89 10.78
CA ALA A 53 10.39 9.94 9.78
C ALA A 53 9.58 8.64 9.73
N SER A 54 10.20 7.48 9.96
CA SER A 54 9.52 6.17 10.02
C SER A 54 8.67 5.98 11.28
N LEU A 55 9.08 6.57 12.41
CA LEU A 55 8.37 6.54 13.69
C LEU A 55 7.32 7.65 13.83
N ALA A 56 7.16 8.49 12.81
CA ALA A 56 6.14 9.54 12.80
C ALA A 56 4.72 8.93 12.91
N PRO A 57 3.73 9.69 13.44
CA PRO A 57 2.35 9.26 13.55
C PRO A 57 1.79 8.67 12.24
N SER A 58 1.23 7.46 12.33
CA SER A 58 0.56 6.74 11.22
C SER A 58 -0.97 6.86 11.32
N LEU A 59 -1.68 6.51 10.25
CA LEU A 59 -3.16 6.43 10.25
C LEU A 59 -3.66 5.16 10.93
N LEU A 60 -2.88 4.09 10.80
CA LEU A 60 -3.25 2.76 11.26
C LEU A 60 -2.18 2.18 12.21
N PRO A 61 -2.58 1.35 13.19
CA PRO A 61 -1.63 0.57 13.99
C PRO A 61 -0.83 -0.37 13.12
N ARG A 62 0.49 -0.41 13.33
CA ARG A 62 1.38 -1.26 12.55
C ARG A 62 1.73 -2.52 13.31
N SER A 63 1.95 -3.60 12.56
CA SER A 63 2.61 -4.78 13.09
C SER A 63 4.10 -4.51 13.31
N ALA A 64 4.74 -5.27 14.20
CA ALA A 64 6.19 -5.16 14.43
C ALA A 64 6.98 -5.45 13.14
N LEU A 65 6.51 -6.39 12.32
CA LEU A 65 7.11 -6.72 11.03
C LEU A 65 7.02 -5.57 10.04
N THR A 66 5.84 -4.94 9.90
CA THR A 66 5.64 -3.79 9.01
C THR A 66 6.56 -2.64 9.41
N GLN A 67 6.62 -2.31 10.71
CA GLN A 67 7.48 -1.24 11.23
C GLN A 67 8.97 -1.58 11.05
N ALA A 68 9.38 -2.82 11.28
CA ALA A 68 10.74 -3.31 11.04
C ALA A 68 11.18 -3.09 9.59
N LEU A 69 10.37 -3.59 8.65
CA LEU A 69 10.68 -3.49 7.21
C LEU A 69 10.75 -2.03 6.77
N PHE A 70 9.76 -1.22 7.17
CA PHE A 70 9.71 0.19 6.80
C PHE A 70 10.91 0.97 7.34
N THR A 71 11.21 0.82 8.63
CA THR A 71 12.35 1.50 9.28
C THR A 71 13.68 1.06 8.68
N GLY A 72 13.87 -0.25 8.48
CA GLY A 72 15.10 -0.82 7.96
C GLY A 72 15.39 -0.41 6.52
N VAL A 73 14.37 -0.41 5.64
CA VAL A 73 14.50 0.04 4.24
C VAL A 73 14.82 1.54 4.18
N LEU A 74 14.08 2.38 4.91
CA LEU A 74 14.34 3.82 4.95
C LEU A 74 15.75 4.13 5.46
N ALA A 75 16.20 3.46 6.53
CA ALA A 75 17.56 3.61 7.05
C ALA A 75 18.61 3.19 6.01
N ALA A 76 18.38 2.09 5.27
CA ALA A 76 19.30 1.63 4.23
C ALA A 76 19.36 2.61 3.05
N CYS A 77 18.23 3.16 2.62
CA CYS A 77 18.15 4.20 1.59
C CYS A 77 18.86 5.48 2.03
N GLY A 78 18.63 5.95 3.26
CA GLY A 78 19.30 7.12 3.82
C GLY A 78 20.83 6.92 3.92
N PHE A 79 21.27 5.74 4.37
CA PHE A 79 22.68 5.38 4.38
C PHE A 79 23.29 5.34 2.97
N GLY A 80 22.60 4.71 2.02
CA GLY A 80 23.00 4.64 0.62
C GLY A 80 23.12 6.03 -0.02
N PHE A 81 22.19 6.93 0.28
CA PHE A 81 22.22 8.33 -0.17
C PHE A 81 23.47 9.06 0.32
N VAL A 82 23.82 8.94 1.62
CA VAL A 82 25.05 9.54 2.17
C VAL A 82 26.30 9.00 1.47
N VAL A 83 26.34 7.69 1.20
CA VAL A 83 27.45 7.06 0.48
C VAL A 83 27.56 7.60 -0.95
N LEU A 84 26.43 7.73 -1.65
CA LEU A 84 26.36 8.22 -3.03
C LEU A 84 26.80 9.69 -3.13
N VAL A 85 26.21 10.58 -2.33
CA VAL A 85 26.54 12.01 -2.32
C VAL A 85 28.02 12.21 -2.07
N ARG A 86 28.60 11.47 -1.12
CA ARG A 86 30.04 11.55 -0.84
C ARG A 86 30.90 11.07 -2.01
N ARG A 87 30.48 10.00 -2.68
CA ARG A 87 31.19 9.49 -3.86
C ARG A 87 31.18 10.53 -4.98
N LEU A 88 30.03 11.15 -5.25
CA LEU A 88 29.88 12.22 -6.25
C LEU A 88 30.71 13.45 -5.87
N TRP A 89 30.67 13.85 -4.59
CA TRP A 89 31.49 14.94 -4.07
C TRP A 89 32.99 14.71 -4.31
N HIS A 90 33.49 13.50 -4.04
CA HIS A 90 34.89 13.15 -4.32
C HIS A 90 35.26 13.13 -5.81
N LEU A 91 34.29 12.92 -6.71
CA LEU A 91 34.52 13.02 -8.16
C LEU A 91 34.63 14.49 -8.60
N VAL A 92 33.83 15.38 -8.00
CA VAL A 92 33.78 16.81 -8.34
C VAL A 92 34.93 17.57 -7.68
N THR A 93 35.10 17.43 -6.37
CA THR A 93 36.17 18.10 -5.62
C THR A 93 37.37 17.16 -5.54
N ARG A 94 38.36 17.34 -6.43
CA ARG A 94 39.68 16.69 -6.34
C ARG A 94 40.46 17.04 -5.04
N SER A 95 39.92 17.90 -4.18
CA SER A 95 40.54 18.27 -2.91
C SER A 95 40.29 17.23 -1.81
N ARG A 96 41.37 16.79 -1.17
CA ARG A 96 41.39 15.85 -0.04
C ARG A 96 41.35 16.52 1.34
N SER A 97 41.25 17.84 1.43
CA SER A 97 41.26 18.55 2.71
C SER A 97 39.86 18.61 3.34
N HIS A 98 39.41 17.49 3.89
CA HIS A 98 38.38 17.49 4.93
C HIS A 98 39.00 16.90 6.19
N HIS A 99 39.21 17.74 7.21
CA HIS A 99 39.55 17.23 8.53
C HIS A 99 38.34 16.47 9.08
N PRO A 100 38.45 15.14 9.32
CA PRO A 100 37.35 14.41 9.92
C PRO A 100 37.01 15.04 11.28
N PRO A 101 35.71 15.20 11.63
CA PRO A 101 35.33 15.67 12.95
C PRO A 101 35.95 14.77 14.02
N ARG A 102 36.37 15.39 15.13
CA ARG A 102 36.96 14.71 16.29
C ARG A 102 36.05 13.56 16.75
N ASP A 103 36.63 12.46 17.20
CA ASP A 103 35.86 11.28 17.61
C ASP A 103 34.89 11.56 18.76
N SER A 104 35.21 12.54 19.61
CA SER A 104 34.29 13.04 20.64
C SER A 104 32.98 13.59 20.05
N VAL A 105 33.04 14.27 18.91
CA VAL A 105 31.85 14.78 18.21
C VAL A 105 31.01 13.63 17.66
N ARG A 106 31.66 12.60 17.09
CA ARG A 106 30.95 11.41 16.59
C ARG A 106 30.22 10.67 17.70
N LEU A 107 30.88 10.52 18.85
CA LEU A 107 30.29 9.89 20.02
C LEU A 107 29.11 10.71 20.57
N LEU A 108 29.26 12.03 20.69
CA LEU A 108 28.18 12.92 21.14
C LEU A 108 26.98 12.89 20.21
N VAL A 109 27.19 12.94 18.89
CA VAL A 109 26.10 12.83 17.90
C VAL A 109 25.44 11.46 17.96
N LEU A 110 26.18 10.38 18.16
CA LEU A 110 25.62 9.04 18.31
C LEU A 110 24.78 8.91 19.59
N ILE A 111 25.25 9.44 20.73
CA ILE A 111 24.50 9.46 21.98
C ILE A 111 23.22 10.28 21.81
N GLY A 112 23.31 11.47 21.21
CA GLY A 112 22.15 12.31 20.91
C GLY A 112 21.14 11.59 20.01
N ALA A 113 21.60 10.90 18.97
CA ALA A 113 20.76 10.09 18.09
C ALA A 113 20.04 8.97 18.85
N MET A 114 20.74 8.23 19.71
CA MET A 114 20.13 7.16 20.53
C MET A 114 19.05 7.72 21.47
N ILE A 115 19.29 8.87 22.11
CA ILE A 115 18.31 9.52 22.99
C ILE A 115 17.07 9.92 22.20
N VAL A 116 17.26 10.60 21.05
CA VAL A 116 16.14 11.11 20.24
C VAL A 116 15.33 9.96 19.61
N VAL A 117 15.98 8.89 19.15
CA VAL A 117 15.27 7.70 18.65
C VAL A 117 14.51 7.00 19.76
N THR A 118 15.11 6.85 20.95
CA THR A 118 14.41 6.24 22.10
C THR A 118 13.19 7.06 22.49
N TRP A 119 13.31 8.38 22.53
CA TRP A 119 12.19 9.28 22.77
C TRP A 119 11.09 9.14 21.70
N ALA A 120 11.48 9.07 20.42
CA ALA A 120 10.53 8.88 19.33
C ALA A 120 9.80 7.53 19.39
N ILE A 121 10.48 6.46 19.83
CA ILE A 121 9.84 5.15 20.07
C ILE A 121 8.75 5.29 21.14
N VAL A 122 9.01 5.99 22.25
CA VAL A 122 8.00 6.23 23.30
C VAL A 122 6.80 7.00 22.77
N LEU A 123 7.02 8.03 21.94
CA LEU A 123 5.93 8.77 21.30
C LEU A 123 5.14 7.90 20.31
N ALA A 124 5.83 7.10 19.51
CA ALA A 124 5.22 6.19 18.55
C ALA A 124 4.41 5.09 19.26
N ASP A 125 4.89 4.61 20.40
CA ASP A 125 4.21 3.66 21.28
C ASP A 125 2.88 4.23 21.77
N HIS A 126 2.91 5.43 22.36
CA HIS A 126 1.70 6.12 22.81
C HIS A 126 0.71 6.41 21.66
N TRP A 127 1.22 6.80 20.50
CA TRP A 127 0.38 7.04 19.31
C TRP A 127 -0.32 5.76 18.85
N GLN A 128 0.45 4.68 18.73
CA GLN A 128 -0.06 3.40 18.28
C GLN A 128 -1.04 2.76 19.28
N ASP A 129 -0.82 2.95 20.58
CA ASP A 129 -1.78 2.52 21.60
C ASP A 129 -3.07 3.32 21.59
N SER A 130 -2.99 4.62 21.29
CA SER A 130 -4.18 5.47 21.14
C SER A 130 -5.05 5.00 19.97
N LEU A 131 -4.43 4.64 18.84
CA LEU A 131 -5.14 4.05 17.70
C LEU A 131 -5.72 2.66 18.05
N ARG A 132 -4.94 1.79 18.68
CA ARG A 132 -5.37 0.44 19.09
C ARG A 132 -6.55 0.48 20.05
N ALA A 133 -6.56 1.40 21.01
CA ALA A 133 -7.62 1.55 21.98
C ALA A 133 -8.97 1.86 21.33
N VAL A 134 -8.99 2.73 20.31
CA VAL A 134 -10.21 3.07 19.58
C VAL A 134 -10.63 1.93 18.65
N MET A 135 -9.68 1.22 18.04
CA MET A 135 -9.93 0.10 17.13
C MET A 135 -10.15 -1.25 17.84
N GLY A 136 -10.33 -1.27 19.16
CA GLY A 136 -10.61 -2.49 19.93
C GLY A 136 -9.48 -3.52 19.95
N MET A 137 -8.23 -3.09 19.77
CA MET A 137 -7.05 -3.96 19.75
C MET A 137 -6.29 -3.96 21.08
N PRO A 138 -5.59 -5.06 21.42
CA PRO A 138 -4.71 -5.10 22.58
C PRO A 138 -3.56 -4.11 22.39
N GLY A 139 -3.21 -3.40 23.48
CA GLY A 139 -2.08 -2.45 23.50
C GLY A 139 -0.73 -3.10 23.18
N ILE A 140 0.24 -2.27 22.83
CA ILE A 140 1.59 -2.69 22.49
C ILE A 140 2.32 -3.20 23.73
N GLY A 141 2.91 -4.39 23.60
CA GLY A 141 3.88 -4.92 24.56
C GLY A 141 5.34 -4.60 24.18
N PRO A 142 6.28 -4.78 25.11
CA PRO A 142 7.71 -4.58 24.85
C PRO A 142 8.27 -5.52 23.77
N ASP A 143 7.63 -6.67 23.55
CA ASP A 143 7.95 -7.64 22.51
C ASP A 143 7.78 -7.05 21.10
N HIS A 144 6.80 -6.18 20.89
CA HIS A 144 6.58 -5.48 19.63
C HIS A 144 7.82 -4.67 19.22
N TRP A 145 8.30 -3.80 20.12
CA TRP A 145 9.45 -2.95 19.84
C TRP A 145 10.75 -3.73 19.76
N MET A 146 10.90 -4.80 20.55
CA MET A 146 12.02 -5.74 20.41
C MET A 146 12.07 -6.32 18.98
N GLN A 147 10.95 -6.85 18.49
CA GLN A 147 10.85 -7.41 17.14
C GLN A 147 11.05 -6.34 16.07
N ALA A 148 10.47 -5.15 16.24
CA ALA A 148 10.61 -4.05 15.31
C ALA A 148 12.07 -3.58 15.19
N ILE A 149 12.79 -3.44 16.31
CA ILE A 149 14.20 -3.01 16.35
C ILE A 149 15.11 -4.08 15.72
N LEU A 150 14.98 -5.34 16.13
CA LEU A 150 15.78 -6.44 15.60
C LEU A 150 15.52 -6.65 14.10
N GLY A 151 14.25 -6.63 13.71
CA GLY A 151 13.83 -6.73 12.32
C GLY A 151 14.37 -5.57 11.48
N ALA A 152 14.24 -4.33 11.95
CA ALA A 152 14.79 -3.16 11.26
C ALA A 152 16.30 -3.24 11.08
N ALA A 153 17.03 -3.71 12.10
CA ALA A 153 18.47 -3.92 12.01
C ALA A 153 18.82 -4.99 10.96
N LEU A 154 18.11 -6.12 10.94
CA LEU A 154 18.31 -7.18 9.95
C LEU A 154 18.00 -6.70 8.53
N THR A 155 16.87 -6.04 8.34
CA THR A 155 16.47 -5.44 7.06
C THR A 155 17.50 -4.42 6.59
N PHE A 156 17.95 -3.53 7.48
CA PHE A 156 19.02 -2.57 7.17
C PHE A 156 20.30 -3.26 6.70
N LEU A 157 20.77 -4.28 7.44
CA LEU A 157 21.99 -5.02 7.10
C LEU A 157 21.86 -5.75 5.76
N LEU A 158 20.69 -6.32 5.48
CA LEU A 158 20.40 -6.97 4.21
C LEU A 158 20.52 -5.98 3.04
N PHE A 159 19.80 -4.87 3.08
CA PHE A 159 19.79 -3.89 1.98
C PHE A 159 21.12 -3.13 1.86
N ALA A 160 21.77 -2.79 2.97
CA ALA A 160 23.11 -2.20 2.95
C ALA A 160 24.16 -3.18 2.41
N GLY A 161 24.02 -4.48 2.71
CA GLY A 161 24.83 -5.56 2.16
C GLY A 161 24.67 -5.68 0.65
N ILE A 162 23.42 -5.74 0.16
CA ILE A 162 23.09 -5.74 -1.28
C ILE A 162 23.70 -4.50 -1.95
N GLY A 163 23.49 -3.31 -1.41
CA GLY A 163 24.05 -2.06 -1.93
C GLY A 163 25.59 -2.07 -2.00
N SER A 164 26.25 -2.71 -1.02
CA SER A 164 27.71 -2.86 -0.98
C SER A 164 28.24 -3.83 -2.04
N VAL A 165 27.51 -4.92 -2.28
CA VAL A 165 27.83 -5.89 -3.36
C VAL A 165 27.65 -5.23 -4.72
N VAL A 166 26.49 -4.60 -4.96
CA VAL A 166 26.20 -3.84 -6.20
C VAL A 166 27.26 -2.77 -6.44
N GLY A 167 27.59 -1.98 -5.41
CA GLY A 167 28.62 -0.95 -5.50
C GLY A 167 30.03 -1.50 -5.77
N THR A 168 30.32 -2.75 -5.38
CA THR A 168 31.58 -3.42 -5.67
C THR A 168 31.62 -3.96 -7.10
N VAL A 169 30.54 -4.57 -7.56
CA VAL A 169 30.38 -5.03 -8.94
C VAL A 169 30.45 -3.86 -9.93
N ALA A 170 29.70 -2.78 -9.67
CA ALA A 170 29.72 -1.58 -10.49
C ALA A 170 31.12 -0.94 -10.58
N ARG A 171 31.91 -0.98 -9.50
CA ARG A 171 33.31 -0.52 -9.52
C ARG A 171 34.21 -1.42 -10.37
N ARG A 172 33.97 -2.73 -10.40
CA ARG A 172 34.72 -3.68 -11.24
C ARG A 172 34.40 -3.53 -12.72
N LEU A 173 33.14 -3.28 -13.04
CA LEU A 173 32.65 -3.11 -14.42
C LEU A 173 33.00 -1.73 -15.02
N GLY A 174 33.34 -0.75 -14.19
CA GLY A 174 33.49 0.64 -14.63
C GLY A 174 32.14 1.30 -14.98
N TRP A 175 32.15 2.59 -15.32
CA TRP A 175 30.92 3.33 -15.58
C TRP A 175 30.20 2.86 -16.85
N ILE A 176 30.95 2.54 -17.91
CA ILE A 176 30.40 2.01 -19.17
C ILE A 176 29.77 0.64 -18.92
N GLY A 177 30.51 -0.29 -18.30
CA GLY A 177 29.98 -1.61 -17.99
C GLY A 177 28.76 -1.54 -17.07
N SER A 178 28.75 -0.64 -16.09
CA SER A 178 27.58 -0.43 -15.21
C SER A 178 26.38 0.13 -15.96
N ALA A 179 26.58 1.13 -16.84
CA ALA A 179 25.51 1.72 -17.64
C ALA A 179 24.94 0.70 -18.65
N THR A 180 25.81 -0.04 -19.35
CA THR A 180 25.40 -1.10 -20.27
C THR A 180 24.64 -2.20 -19.53
N THR A 181 25.13 -2.67 -18.37
CA THR A 181 24.40 -3.66 -17.56
C THR A 181 23.07 -3.11 -17.07
N ALA A 182 22.99 -1.86 -16.62
CA ALA A 182 21.73 -1.25 -16.19
C ALA A 182 20.72 -1.15 -17.33
N VAL A 183 21.16 -0.72 -18.53
CA VAL A 183 20.31 -0.68 -19.73
C VAL A 183 19.88 -2.07 -20.15
N VAL A 184 20.77 -3.06 -20.19
CA VAL A 184 20.43 -4.45 -20.55
C VAL A 184 19.44 -5.04 -19.55
N LEU A 185 19.64 -4.81 -18.25
CA LEU A 185 18.70 -5.26 -17.22
C LEU A 185 17.37 -4.53 -17.31
N ALA A 186 17.36 -3.22 -17.53
CA ALA A 186 16.14 -2.45 -17.69
C ALA A 186 15.36 -2.85 -18.95
N THR A 187 16.04 -3.01 -20.08
CA THR A 187 15.45 -3.48 -21.35
C THR A 187 14.98 -4.92 -21.25
N GLY A 188 15.77 -5.81 -20.63
CA GLY A 188 15.38 -7.19 -20.37
C GLY A 188 14.19 -7.27 -19.41
N LEU A 189 14.16 -6.42 -18.38
CA LEU A 189 13.02 -6.28 -17.49
C LEU A 189 11.80 -5.72 -18.22
N GLN A 190 11.94 -4.75 -19.12
CA GLN A 190 10.81 -4.16 -19.82
C GLN A 190 10.23 -5.07 -20.91
N LEU A 191 11.09 -5.76 -21.67
CA LEU A 191 10.68 -6.50 -22.87
C LEU A 191 10.45 -8.00 -22.61
N VAL A 192 11.09 -8.57 -21.60
CA VAL A 192 11.04 -10.02 -21.35
C VAL A 192 10.48 -10.31 -19.96
N ALA A 193 11.20 -9.92 -18.90
CA ALA A 193 10.81 -10.31 -17.56
C ALA A 193 9.52 -9.61 -17.13
N GLY A 194 9.26 -8.37 -17.54
CA GLY A 194 8.05 -7.60 -17.20
C GLY A 194 6.80 -8.24 -17.77
N PRO A 195 6.68 -8.44 -19.10
CA PRO A 195 5.56 -9.16 -19.69
C PRO A 195 5.42 -10.59 -19.18
N ALA A 196 6.53 -11.31 -18.95
CA ALA A 196 6.49 -12.67 -18.41
C ALA A 196 6.02 -12.71 -16.94
N LEU A 197 6.50 -11.80 -16.09
CA LEU A 197 6.07 -11.65 -14.70
C LEU A 197 4.61 -11.20 -14.63
N TRP A 198 4.18 -10.31 -15.52
CA TRP A 198 2.78 -9.91 -15.66
C TRP A 198 1.92 -11.10 -16.05
N GLY A 199 2.28 -11.82 -17.11
CA GLY A 199 1.54 -13.02 -17.54
C GLY A 199 1.56 -14.15 -16.51
N MET A 200 2.61 -14.27 -15.69
CA MET A 200 2.66 -15.21 -14.56
C MET A 200 1.74 -14.76 -13.40
N MET A 201 1.77 -13.48 -13.07
CA MET A 201 0.95 -12.87 -12.02
C MET A 201 -0.53 -12.92 -12.38
N SER A 202 -0.90 -12.51 -13.59
CA SER A 202 -2.27 -12.59 -14.11
C SER A 202 -2.79 -14.04 -14.14
N ARG A 203 -1.95 -15.01 -14.53
CA ARG A 203 -2.31 -16.44 -14.44
C ARG A 203 -2.53 -16.88 -13.00
N SER A 204 -1.64 -16.53 -12.08
CA SER A 204 -1.81 -16.88 -10.66
C SER A 204 -3.10 -16.30 -10.05
N TYR A 205 -3.48 -15.08 -10.44
CA TYR A 205 -4.74 -14.47 -9.99
C TYR A 205 -5.97 -15.08 -10.66
N SER A 206 -5.90 -15.35 -11.96
CA SER A 206 -6.92 -16.12 -12.70
C SER A 206 -7.14 -17.50 -12.05
N ASP A 207 -6.07 -18.24 -11.79
CA ASP A 207 -6.14 -19.56 -11.14
C ASP A 207 -6.76 -19.43 -9.75
N SER A 208 -6.36 -18.43 -8.96
CA SER A 208 -6.97 -18.17 -7.66
C SER A 208 -8.45 -17.77 -7.76
N ASN A 209 -8.87 -17.11 -8.84
CA ASN A 209 -10.25 -16.75 -9.09
C ASN A 209 -11.09 -17.98 -9.50
N ALA A 210 -10.49 -18.89 -10.27
CA ALA A 210 -11.13 -20.14 -10.68
C ALA A 210 -11.31 -21.12 -9.51
N LEU A 211 -10.42 -21.09 -8.51
CA LEU A 211 -10.52 -21.95 -7.33
C LEU A 211 -11.88 -21.80 -6.62
N VAL A 212 -12.61 -22.91 -6.56
CA VAL A 212 -13.86 -23.04 -5.82
C VAL A 212 -13.53 -23.33 -4.36
N ASP A 213 -13.97 -22.44 -3.46
CA ASP A 213 -13.88 -22.66 -2.02
C ASP A 213 -14.96 -23.67 -1.60
N VAL A 214 -14.54 -24.86 -1.16
CA VAL A 214 -15.45 -25.96 -0.79
C VAL A 214 -16.32 -25.65 0.44
N SER A 215 -16.01 -24.59 1.19
CA SER A 215 -16.86 -24.12 2.29
C SER A 215 -18.07 -23.31 1.80
N LEU A 216 -18.02 -22.78 0.58
CA LEU A 216 -19.14 -22.08 -0.04
C LEU A 216 -20.05 -23.11 -0.72
N HIS A 217 -21.32 -23.05 -0.36
CA HIS A 217 -22.34 -23.87 -0.98
C HIS A 217 -22.94 -23.10 -2.16
N ARG A 218 -23.23 -23.83 -3.24
CA ARG A 218 -23.94 -23.27 -4.39
C ARG A 218 -25.35 -22.88 -3.95
N PRO A 219 -25.82 -21.65 -4.25
CA PRO A 219 -27.15 -21.22 -3.87
C PRO A 219 -28.22 -22.04 -4.59
N MET A 220 -29.30 -22.35 -3.89
CA MET A 220 -30.45 -23.08 -4.43
C MET A 220 -31.61 -22.15 -4.81
N SER A 221 -31.63 -20.90 -4.33
CA SER A 221 -32.66 -19.93 -4.72
C SER A 221 -32.52 -19.53 -6.19
N ALA A 222 -33.65 -19.50 -6.90
CA ALA A 222 -33.73 -19.00 -8.27
C ALA A 222 -33.41 -17.50 -8.40
N GLU A 223 -33.47 -16.74 -7.30
CA GLU A 223 -33.21 -15.29 -7.24
C GLU A 223 -31.69 -14.96 -7.28
N LEU A 224 -30.84 -15.98 -7.18
CA LEU A 224 -29.39 -15.81 -7.10
C LEU A 224 -28.69 -16.38 -8.34
N SER A 225 -27.69 -15.64 -8.85
CA SER A 225 -26.84 -16.13 -9.92
C SER A 225 -26.03 -17.36 -9.49
N GLY A 226 -25.77 -18.25 -10.44
CA GLY A 226 -25.10 -19.52 -10.18
C GLY A 226 -26.00 -20.61 -9.62
N SER A 227 -27.28 -20.36 -9.37
CA SER A 227 -28.28 -21.38 -9.02
C SER A 227 -28.50 -22.39 -10.17
N PRO A 228 -29.19 -23.53 -9.94
CA PRO A 228 -29.52 -24.47 -11.02
C PRO A 228 -30.31 -23.86 -12.18
N ASP A 229 -31.09 -22.81 -11.91
CA ASP A 229 -31.92 -22.11 -12.90
C ASP A 229 -31.18 -20.97 -13.61
N SER A 230 -30.01 -20.58 -13.11
CA SER A 230 -29.17 -19.50 -13.65
C SER A 230 -28.47 -19.93 -14.95
N ALA A 231 -28.44 -19.03 -15.93
CA ALA A 231 -27.65 -19.22 -17.15
C ALA A 231 -26.14 -19.08 -16.87
N ILE A 232 -25.79 -18.37 -15.80
CA ILE A 232 -24.42 -18.24 -15.30
C ILE A 232 -24.08 -19.46 -14.44
N SER A 233 -22.99 -20.16 -14.74
CA SER A 233 -22.60 -21.32 -13.94
C SER A 233 -21.94 -20.90 -12.63
N TRP A 234 -22.05 -21.76 -11.61
CA TRP A 234 -21.39 -21.54 -10.33
C TRP A 234 -19.86 -21.37 -10.48
N GLU A 235 -19.28 -22.07 -11.45
CA GLU A 235 -17.86 -22.03 -11.76
C GLU A 235 -17.45 -20.69 -12.41
N SER A 236 -18.27 -20.13 -13.30
CA SER A 236 -17.95 -18.94 -14.10
C SER A 236 -18.11 -17.62 -13.34
N LEU A 237 -18.75 -17.64 -12.17
CA LEU A 237 -18.86 -16.49 -11.25
C LEU A 237 -17.51 -16.00 -10.70
N GLY A 238 -16.49 -16.86 -10.74
CA GLY A 238 -15.21 -16.58 -10.08
C GLY A 238 -15.31 -16.57 -8.56
N ARG A 239 -14.18 -16.34 -7.88
CA ARG A 239 -14.07 -16.49 -6.43
C ARG A 239 -14.91 -15.47 -5.67
N GLN A 240 -14.90 -14.21 -6.09
CA GLN A 240 -15.61 -13.14 -5.41
C GLN A 240 -17.11 -13.15 -5.73
N GLY A 241 -17.49 -13.43 -6.97
CA GLY A 241 -18.89 -13.62 -7.35
C GLY A 241 -19.56 -14.72 -6.54
N ARG A 242 -18.90 -15.88 -6.37
CA ARG A 242 -19.39 -16.98 -5.53
C ARG A 242 -19.62 -16.57 -4.07
N ARG A 243 -18.72 -15.78 -3.49
CA ARG A 243 -18.86 -15.28 -2.10
C ARG A 243 -20.05 -14.33 -1.98
N PHE A 244 -20.15 -13.39 -2.91
CA PHE A 244 -21.21 -12.39 -2.96
C PHE A 244 -22.60 -13.04 -3.06
N VAL A 245 -22.80 -14.00 -3.97
CA VAL A 245 -24.11 -14.65 -4.13
C VAL A 245 -24.41 -15.64 -3.01
N ALA A 246 -23.43 -16.41 -2.52
CA ALA A 246 -23.65 -17.37 -1.43
C ALA A 246 -24.01 -16.68 -0.11
N ALA A 247 -23.45 -15.49 0.14
CA ALA A 247 -23.80 -14.68 1.30
C ALA A 247 -25.27 -14.19 1.26
N GLY A 248 -25.90 -14.15 0.07
CA GLY A 248 -27.28 -13.71 -0.10
C GLY A 248 -28.34 -14.79 0.11
N GLU A 249 -27.98 -16.05 0.39
CA GLU A 249 -28.94 -17.16 0.43
C GLU A 249 -29.99 -17.05 1.55
N GLN A 250 -29.77 -16.18 2.54
CA GLN A 250 -30.73 -15.92 3.62
C GLN A 250 -31.61 -14.68 3.38
N SER A 251 -31.35 -13.92 2.32
CA SER A 251 -32.05 -12.70 1.94
C SER A 251 -33.06 -13.01 0.83
N ALA A 252 -34.18 -12.28 0.80
CA ALA A 252 -35.11 -12.32 -0.34
C ALA A 252 -34.71 -11.32 -1.46
N GLY A 253 -33.66 -10.53 -1.22
CA GLY A 253 -33.04 -9.65 -2.20
C GLY A 253 -32.36 -10.42 -3.32
N ILE A 254 -32.40 -9.85 -4.52
CA ILE A 254 -31.80 -10.47 -5.70
C ILE A 254 -30.32 -10.07 -5.76
N ARG A 255 -29.43 -11.07 -5.92
CA ARG A 255 -28.00 -10.84 -6.15
C ARG A 255 -27.58 -11.44 -7.49
N THR A 256 -27.39 -10.57 -8.47
CA THR A 256 -26.91 -10.91 -9.81
C THR A 256 -25.44 -10.60 -9.93
N TYR A 257 -24.64 -11.56 -10.40
CA TYR A 257 -23.22 -11.35 -10.60
C TYR A 257 -22.72 -12.03 -11.87
N VAL A 258 -21.95 -11.29 -12.67
CA VAL A 258 -21.32 -11.83 -13.88
C VAL A 258 -19.81 -11.84 -13.71
N GLY A 259 -19.23 -13.04 -13.67
CA GLY A 259 -17.78 -13.21 -13.62
C GLY A 259 -17.12 -13.04 -14.99
N MET A 260 -15.81 -12.82 -15.00
CA MET A 260 -15.03 -12.66 -16.24
C MET A 260 -15.20 -13.82 -17.24
N ASP A 261 -15.35 -15.05 -16.74
CA ASP A 261 -15.42 -16.26 -17.57
C ASP A 261 -16.87 -16.62 -17.98
N SER A 262 -17.85 -15.77 -17.62
CA SER A 262 -19.27 -16.01 -17.92
C SER A 262 -19.66 -15.62 -19.35
N ALA A 263 -18.94 -14.68 -19.97
CA ALA A 263 -19.09 -14.30 -21.37
C ALA A 263 -17.79 -13.65 -21.89
N PRO A 264 -17.54 -13.66 -23.22
CA PRO A 264 -16.22 -13.38 -23.79
C PRO A 264 -15.80 -11.91 -23.79
N ASP A 265 -16.75 -10.97 -23.83
CA ASP A 265 -16.50 -9.52 -23.92
C ASP A 265 -17.37 -8.73 -22.93
N VAL A 266 -17.12 -7.43 -22.81
CA VAL A 266 -17.77 -6.56 -21.82
C VAL A 266 -19.27 -6.44 -22.11
N GLU A 267 -19.64 -6.22 -23.36
CA GLU A 267 -21.00 -6.02 -23.83
C GLU A 267 -21.84 -7.29 -23.64
N SER A 268 -21.30 -8.46 -24.01
CA SER A 268 -21.96 -9.75 -23.81
C SER A 268 -22.15 -10.07 -22.34
N ARG A 269 -21.22 -9.66 -21.46
CA ARG A 269 -21.36 -9.82 -20.01
C ARG A 269 -22.41 -8.87 -19.43
N ALA A 270 -22.48 -7.63 -19.91
CA ALA A 270 -23.52 -6.67 -19.52
C ALA A 270 -24.91 -7.17 -19.94
N ALA A 271 -25.06 -7.65 -21.18
CA ALA A 271 -26.30 -8.25 -21.68
C ALA A 271 -26.70 -9.50 -20.88
N LEU A 272 -25.72 -10.36 -20.52
CA LEU A 272 -25.95 -11.51 -19.65
C LEU A 272 -26.40 -11.08 -18.25
N ALA A 273 -25.84 -9.99 -17.70
CA ALA A 273 -26.27 -9.44 -16.41
C ALA A 273 -27.73 -9.00 -16.44
N VAL A 274 -28.15 -8.29 -17.50
CA VAL A 274 -29.55 -7.85 -17.68
C VAL A 274 -30.49 -9.04 -17.83
N SER A 275 -30.13 -10.04 -18.64
CA SER A 275 -30.92 -11.27 -18.82
C SER A 275 -31.09 -12.04 -17.51
N GLU A 276 -30.01 -12.17 -16.75
CA GLU A 276 -30.01 -12.87 -15.46
C GLU A 276 -30.80 -12.08 -14.40
N LEU A 277 -30.72 -10.75 -14.42
CA LEU A 277 -31.51 -9.86 -13.58
C LEU A 277 -33.01 -9.99 -13.90
N GLU A 278 -33.38 -10.04 -15.19
CA GLU A 278 -34.76 -10.26 -15.63
C GLU A 278 -35.29 -11.64 -15.22
N ARG A 279 -34.48 -12.69 -15.40
CA ARG A 279 -34.81 -14.06 -14.97
C ARG A 279 -35.08 -14.14 -13.47
N ALA A 280 -34.26 -13.48 -12.66
CA ALA A 280 -34.39 -13.43 -11.21
C ALA A 280 -35.56 -12.54 -10.73
N GLY A 281 -36.19 -11.77 -11.63
CA GLY A 281 -37.27 -10.85 -11.30
C GLY A 281 -36.81 -9.48 -10.79
N GLY A 282 -35.56 -9.09 -11.08
CA GLY A 282 -34.95 -7.85 -10.58
C GLY A 282 -35.68 -6.58 -10.98
N PHE A 283 -36.23 -6.54 -12.20
CA PHE A 283 -37.04 -5.41 -12.67
C PHE A 283 -38.43 -5.31 -12.03
N ASN A 284 -38.83 -6.29 -11.19
CA ASN A 284 -40.06 -6.23 -10.39
C ASN A 284 -39.82 -5.68 -8.97
N ARG A 285 -38.57 -5.40 -8.60
CA ARG A 285 -38.21 -4.83 -7.29
C ARG A 285 -38.40 -3.31 -7.29
N SER A 286 -38.54 -2.69 -6.12
CA SER A 286 -38.60 -1.22 -6.05
C SER A 286 -37.28 -0.53 -6.36
N ALA A 287 -36.14 -1.21 -6.14
CA ALA A 287 -34.81 -0.65 -6.38
C ALA A 287 -33.86 -1.61 -7.10
N ILE A 288 -33.02 -1.07 -7.97
CA ILE A 288 -31.87 -1.76 -8.57
C ILE A 288 -30.59 -0.99 -8.20
N VAL A 289 -29.61 -1.70 -7.63
CA VAL A 289 -28.30 -1.14 -7.30
C VAL A 289 -27.26 -1.74 -8.24
N VAL A 290 -26.72 -0.91 -9.14
CA VAL A 290 -25.57 -1.25 -9.98
C VAL A 290 -24.31 -1.09 -9.15
N THR A 291 -23.70 -2.21 -8.79
CA THR A 291 -22.49 -2.27 -7.98
C THR A 291 -21.25 -2.45 -8.86
N VAL A 292 -20.33 -1.50 -8.75
CA VAL A 292 -19.03 -1.58 -9.44
C VAL A 292 -18.04 -2.26 -8.50
N PRO A 293 -17.61 -3.50 -8.79
CA PRO A 293 -16.70 -4.21 -7.91
C PRO A 293 -15.31 -3.56 -7.87
N THR A 294 -14.51 -3.93 -6.87
CA THR A 294 -13.07 -3.63 -6.90
C THR A 294 -12.35 -4.49 -7.96
N GLY A 295 -11.07 -4.20 -8.23
CA GLY A 295 -10.31 -4.87 -9.30
C GLY A 295 -10.26 -6.40 -9.23
N SER A 296 -10.46 -7.01 -8.06
CA SER A 296 -10.52 -8.47 -7.90
C SER A 296 -11.88 -9.08 -8.22
N GLY A 297 -12.90 -8.24 -8.48
CA GLY A 297 -14.31 -8.62 -8.54
C GLY A 297 -15.04 -8.52 -7.20
N TRP A 298 -14.39 -8.07 -6.12
CA TRP A 298 -15.01 -8.05 -4.79
C TRP A 298 -16.04 -6.92 -4.65
N ILE A 299 -17.23 -7.29 -4.19
CA ILE A 299 -18.31 -6.45 -3.70
C ILE A 299 -18.42 -6.75 -2.20
N ASP A 300 -18.40 -5.73 -1.36
CA ASP A 300 -18.45 -5.90 0.09
C ASP A 300 -19.81 -6.45 0.53
N GLU A 301 -19.79 -7.57 1.24
CA GLU A 301 -20.96 -8.25 1.75
C GLU A 301 -21.78 -7.35 2.70
N ASN A 302 -21.12 -6.48 3.47
CA ASN A 302 -21.80 -5.54 4.35
C ASN A 302 -22.59 -4.49 3.55
N ALA A 303 -22.08 -4.07 2.38
CA ALA A 303 -22.81 -3.14 1.51
C ALA A 303 -24.07 -3.81 0.95
N ALA A 304 -23.95 -5.07 0.51
CA ALA A 304 -25.08 -5.85 0.02
C ALA A 304 -26.16 -6.04 1.09
N GLU A 305 -25.75 -6.45 2.30
CA GLU A 305 -26.65 -6.56 3.47
C GLU A 305 -27.29 -5.21 3.82
N GLY A 306 -26.54 -4.12 3.72
CA GLY A 306 -27.07 -2.78 3.93
C GLY A 306 -28.14 -2.36 2.91
N PHE A 307 -28.01 -2.77 1.63
CA PHE A 307 -29.04 -2.51 0.62
C PHE A 307 -30.31 -3.33 0.91
N GLU A 308 -30.13 -4.60 1.25
CA GLU A 308 -31.21 -5.50 1.63
C GLU A 308 -31.96 -4.97 2.86
N GLU A 309 -31.25 -4.48 3.87
CA GLU A 309 -31.83 -3.81 5.04
C GLU A 309 -32.58 -2.52 4.64
N ARG A 310 -31.94 -1.65 3.85
CA ARG A 310 -32.48 -0.35 3.41
C ARG A 310 -33.83 -0.49 2.70
N PHE A 311 -33.95 -1.51 1.84
CA PHE A 311 -35.11 -1.75 0.98
C PHE A 311 -35.99 -2.91 1.47
N ALA A 312 -35.75 -3.44 2.67
CA ALA A 312 -36.48 -4.57 3.23
C ALA A 312 -36.58 -5.77 2.27
N ASP A 313 -35.43 -6.17 1.72
CA ASP A 313 -35.24 -7.19 0.69
C ASP A 313 -35.89 -6.91 -0.68
N ASP A 314 -36.58 -5.78 -0.85
CA ASP A 314 -37.18 -5.38 -2.13
C ASP A 314 -36.17 -4.64 -3.03
N VAL A 315 -35.00 -5.26 -3.22
CA VAL A 315 -33.89 -4.73 -4.02
C VAL A 315 -33.28 -5.80 -4.89
N ALA A 316 -32.79 -5.39 -6.06
CA ALA A 316 -31.92 -6.21 -6.88
C ALA A 316 -30.53 -5.57 -6.99
N ILE A 317 -29.51 -6.32 -6.62
CA ILE A 317 -28.11 -5.91 -6.62
C ILE A 317 -27.43 -6.60 -7.80
N VAL A 318 -26.84 -5.82 -8.71
CA VAL A 318 -26.17 -6.36 -9.91
C VAL A 318 -24.72 -5.91 -9.95
N GLY A 319 -23.81 -6.82 -10.28
CA GLY A 319 -22.39 -6.53 -10.44
C GLY A 319 -21.72 -7.33 -11.55
N MET A 320 -20.66 -6.77 -12.12
CA MET A 320 -19.90 -7.39 -13.22
C MET A 320 -18.40 -7.27 -12.99
N GLN A 321 -17.71 -8.41 -12.98
CA GLN A 321 -16.27 -8.47 -12.83
C GLN A 321 -15.55 -8.01 -14.11
N TYR A 322 -14.56 -7.13 -13.97
CA TYR A 322 -13.75 -6.61 -15.09
C TYR A 322 -12.26 -6.97 -15.01
N SER A 323 -11.79 -7.50 -13.87
CA SER A 323 -10.41 -7.95 -13.70
C SER A 323 -10.27 -9.03 -12.62
N TYR A 324 -9.14 -9.72 -12.65
CA TYR A 324 -8.71 -10.66 -11.62
C TYR A 324 -7.66 -10.05 -10.66
N LEU A 325 -7.16 -8.84 -10.96
CA LEU A 325 -6.00 -8.24 -10.27
C LEU A 325 -6.40 -7.58 -8.94
N PRO A 326 -5.54 -7.62 -7.90
CA PRO A 326 -5.76 -6.87 -6.67
C PRO A 326 -6.00 -5.38 -6.92
N SER A 327 -6.87 -4.77 -6.11
CA SER A 327 -7.34 -3.39 -6.26
C SER A 327 -6.24 -2.34 -6.38
N TRP A 328 -5.11 -2.46 -5.66
CA TRP A 328 -4.00 -1.51 -5.76
C TRP A 328 -3.22 -1.59 -7.09
N ILE A 329 -3.14 -2.78 -7.70
CA ILE A 329 -2.50 -2.97 -9.02
C ILE A 329 -3.42 -2.37 -10.09
N THR A 330 -4.71 -2.66 -10.01
CA THR A 330 -5.72 -2.16 -10.95
C THR A 330 -5.91 -0.65 -10.81
N PHE A 331 -5.74 -0.07 -9.62
CA PHE A 331 -5.77 1.37 -9.43
C PHE A 331 -4.65 2.09 -10.22
N VAL A 332 -3.46 1.47 -10.32
CA VAL A 332 -2.34 2.04 -11.07
C VAL A 332 -2.42 1.72 -12.57
N PHE A 333 -2.95 0.56 -12.96
CA PHE A 333 -2.81 0.04 -14.35
C PHE A 333 -4.13 -0.32 -15.05
N GLY A 334 -5.28 -0.30 -14.38
CA GLY A 334 -6.53 -0.90 -14.87
C GLY A 334 -7.76 0.01 -14.84
N ARG A 335 -7.57 1.34 -14.69
CA ARG A 335 -8.68 2.31 -14.59
C ARG A 335 -9.63 2.24 -15.79
N SER A 336 -9.12 2.16 -17.01
CA SER A 336 -9.94 2.13 -18.22
C SER A 336 -10.88 0.92 -18.31
N ALA A 337 -10.45 -0.26 -17.81
CA ALA A 337 -11.30 -1.45 -17.83
C ALA A 337 -12.42 -1.38 -16.79
N ALA A 338 -12.20 -0.70 -15.65
CA ALA A 338 -13.24 -0.43 -14.68
C ALA A 338 -14.29 0.53 -15.26
N ASP A 339 -13.84 1.61 -15.90
CA ASP A 339 -14.70 2.62 -16.52
C ASP A 339 -15.58 2.00 -17.63
N GLU A 340 -14.98 1.26 -18.57
CA GLU A 340 -15.66 0.58 -19.68
C GLU A 340 -16.72 -0.43 -19.18
N SER A 341 -16.34 -1.27 -18.22
CA SER A 341 -17.25 -2.27 -17.64
C SER A 341 -18.38 -1.63 -16.83
N ALA A 342 -18.10 -0.56 -16.09
CA ALA A 342 -19.10 0.14 -15.29
C ALA A 342 -20.14 0.83 -16.19
N ALA A 343 -19.67 1.54 -17.22
CA ALA A 343 -20.53 2.18 -18.21
C ALA A 343 -21.41 1.16 -18.95
N ALA A 344 -20.81 0.07 -19.47
CA ALA A 344 -21.55 -0.94 -20.22
C ALA A 344 -22.66 -1.63 -19.38
N LEU A 345 -22.37 -1.99 -18.13
CA LEU A 345 -23.38 -2.57 -17.25
C LEU A 345 -24.48 -1.56 -16.90
N PHE A 346 -24.09 -0.33 -16.55
CA PHE A 346 -25.03 0.71 -16.19
C PHE A 346 -25.97 1.06 -17.35
N ASP A 347 -25.42 1.29 -18.54
CA ASP A 347 -26.20 1.64 -19.73
C ASP A 347 -27.17 0.52 -20.10
N ALA A 348 -26.72 -0.75 -20.08
CA ALA A 348 -27.59 -1.89 -20.37
C ALA A 348 -28.77 -2.02 -19.38
N VAL A 349 -28.53 -1.79 -18.09
CA VAL A 349 -29.59 -1.80 -17.06
C VAL A 349 -30.52 -0.59 -17.22
N ALA A 350 -29.97 0.60 -17.42
CA ALA A 350 -30.74 1.84 -17.57
C ALA A 350 -31.63 1.81 -18.83
N GLU A 351 -31.11 1.30 -19.95
CA GLU A 351 -31.88 1.10 -21.18
C GLU A 351 -33.05 0.13 -20.95
N ARG A 352 -32.81 -1.00 -20.28
CA ARG A 352 -33.89 -1.95 -19.97
C ARG A 352 -34.96 -1.35 -19.05
N ILE A 353 -34.58 -0.51 -18.09
CA ILE A 353 -35.52 0.24 -17.22
C ILE A 353 -36.32 1.24 -18.05
N ALA A 354 -35.69 1.96 -18.99
CA ALA A 354 -36.37 2.93 -19.83
C ALA A 354 -37.49 2.29 -20.69
N ASP A 355 -37.30 1.04 -21.11
CA ASP A 355 -38.29 0.26 -21.85
C ASP A 355 -39.49 -0.19 -21.01
N LEU A 356 -39.43 -0.07 -19.68
CA LEU A 356 -40.56 -0.36 -18.80
C LEU A 356 -41.57 0.80 -18.77
N PRO A 357 -42.87 0.52 -18.58
CA PRO A 357 -43.87 1.54 -18.30
C PRO A 357 -43.48 2.38 -17.08
N ASP A 358 -43.71 3.71 -17.12
CA ASP A 358 -43.24 4.65 -16.09
C ASP A 358 -43.59 4.23 -14.65
N LEU A 359 -44.79 3.66 -14.43
CA LEU A 359 -45.26 3.21 -13.11
C LEU A 359 -44.57 1.95 -12.58
N LEU A 360 -43.82 1.23 -13.42
CA LEU A 360 -43.13 -0.01 -13.09
C LEU A 360 -41.61 0.15 -13.06
N ARG A 361 -41.08 1.36 -13.27
CA ARG A 361 -39.64 1.57 -13.29
C ARG A 361 -39.06 1.50 -11.87
N PRO A 362 -38.11 0.60 -11.60
CA PRO A 362 -37.40 0.60 -10.33
C PRO A 362 -36.52 1.85 -10.18
N ALA A 363 -36.30 2.27 -8.94
CA ALA A 363 -35.31 3.28 -8.61
C ALA A 363 -33.90 2.75 -8.90
N LEU A 364 -33.13 3.47 -9.72
CA LEU A 364 -31.78 3.08 -10.11
C LEU A 364 -30.74 3.77 -9.23
N TYR A 365 -29.84 2.99 -8.63
CA TYR A 365 -28.73 3.47 -7.81
C TYR A 365 -27.40 2.95 -8.33
N VAL A 366 -26.31 3.66 -8.01
CA VAL A 366 -24.94 3.22 -8.30
C VAL A 366 -24.12 3.18 -7.01
N TYR A 367 -23.35 2.11 -6.85
CA TYR A 367 -22.47 1.94 -5.70
C TYR A 367 -21.09 1.51 -6.13
N GLY A 368 -20.07 2.00 -5.41
CA GLY A 368 -18.71 1.51 -5.56
C GLY A 368 -17.86 1.79 -4.32
N GLN A 369 -16.99 0.84 -3.99
CA GLN A 369 -16.00 0.99 -2.94
C GLN A 369 -14.59 1.05 -3.54
N SER A 370 -13.71 1.90 -2.99
CA SER A 370 -12.32 1.96 -3.43
C SER A 370 -12.19 2.24 -4.93
N LEU A 371 -11.49 1.40 -5.69
CA LEU A 371 -11.47 1.50 -7.15
C LEU A 371 -12.85 1.38 -7.81
N GLY A 372 -13.80 0.68 -7.19
CA GLY A 372 -15.18 0.60 -7.67
C GLY A 372 -15.87 1.95 -7.68
N SER A 373 -15.58 2.84 -6.72
CA SER A 373 -16.14 4.21 -6.73
C SER A 373 -15.59 5.04 -7.87
N VAL A 374 -14.35 4.77 -8.31
CA VAL A 374 -13.74 5.44 -9.47
C VAL A 374 -14.48 5.06 -10.75
N GLY A 375 -14.66 3.75 -10.99
CA GLY A 375 -15.41 3.27 -12.16
C GLY A 375 -16.89 3.70 -12.12
N GLY A 376 -17.54 3.61 -10.96
CA GLY A 376 -18.93 4.05 -10.80
C GLY A 376 -19.11 5.56 -11.00
N SER A 377 -18.17 6.37 -10.50
CA SER A 377 -18.20 7.81 -10.75
C SER A 377 -17.93 8.17 -12.21
N ALA A 378 -17.13 7.38 -12.93
CA ALA A 378 -16.77 7.64 -14.32
C ALA A 378 -17.93 7.42 -15.31
N ILE A 379 -19.03 6.80 -14.87
CA ILE A 379 -20.28 6.69 -15.63
C ILE A 379 -20.86 8.09 -15.93
N PHE A 380 -20.62 9.06 -15.04
CA PHE A 380 -21.20 10.39 -15.11
C PHE A 380 -20.15 11.45 -15.45
N THR A 381 -20.51 12.42 -16.28
CA THR A 381 -19.63 13.55 -16.63
C THR A 381 -19.58 14.60 -15.54
N ASP A 382 -20.70 14.79 -14.84
CA ASP A 382 -20.90 15.82 -13.81
C ASP A 382 -22.05 15.44 -12.87
N ALA A 383 -22.26 16.27 -11.84
CA ALA A 383 -23.27 16.07 -10.82
C ALA A 383 -24.71 16.22 -11.34
N ASP A 384 -24.94 16.97 -12.42
CA ASP A 384 -26.28 17.17 -12.97
C ASP A 384 -26.71 15.91 -13.72
N GLN A 385 -25.83 15.36 -14.56
CA GLN A 385 -26.06 14.07 -15.21
C GLN A 385 -26.27 12.94 -14.20
N LEU A 386 -25.51 12.93 -13.10
CA LEU A 386 -25.71 11.95 -12.02
C LEU A 386 -27.14 12.04 -11.47
N ARG A 387 -27.61 13.24 -11.10
CA ARG A 387 -28.97 13.42 -10.54
C ARG A 387 -30.09 13.13 -11.55
N GLU A 388 -29.83 13.33 -12.84
CA GLU A 388 -30.82 13.05 -13.90
C GLU A 388 -30.94 11.54 -14.18
N ARG A 389 -29.84 10.79 -14.09
CA ARG A 389 -29.79 9.37 -14.50
C ARG A 389 -30.01 8.38 -13.36
N VAL A 390 -29.77 8.77 -12.11
CA VAL A 390 -29.93 7.89 -10.94
C VAL A 390 -30.62 8.58 -9.78
N CYS A 391 -31.34 7.80 -8.98
CA CYS A 391 -31.90 8.26 -7.70
C CYS A 391 -30.81 8.61 -6.68
N GLY A 392 -29.66 7.94 -6.76
CA GLY A 392 -28.54 8.21 -5.89
C GLY A 392 -27.30 7.39 -6.23
N ALA A 393 -26.15 7.92 -5.81
CA ALA A 393 -24.88 7.22 -5.87
C ALA A 393 -24.20 7.22 -4.50
N LEU A 394 -23.48 6.14 -4.18
CA LEU A 394 -22.70 6.05 -2.94
C LEU A 394 -21.28 5.54 -3.19
N TRP A 395 -20.30 6.31 -2.70
CA TRP A 395 -18.87 6.03 -2.80
C TRP A 395 -18.28 5.72 -1.41
N ALA A 396 -17.89 4.47 -1.19
CA ALA A 396 -17.23 4.05 0.04
C ALA A 396 -15.70 4.05 -0.11
N GLY A 397 -15.01 4.80 0.75
CA GLY A 397 -13.55 4.98 0.73
C GLY A 397 -12.98 5.34 -0.64
N PRO A 398 -13.51 6.35 -1.36
CA PRO A 398 -13.01 6.71 -2.67
C PRO A 398 -11.55 7.20 -2.58
N PRO A 399 -10.67 6.81 -3.53
CA PRO A 399 -9.32 7.37 -3.58
C PRO A 399 -9.34 8.90 -3.67
N ALA A 400 -8.40 9.55 -2.99
CA ALA A 400 -8.36 11.01 -2.87
C ALA A 400 -8.49 11.73 -4.24
N GLY A 401 -9.50 12.59 -4.38
CA GLY A 401 -9.72 13.41 -5.58
C GLY A 401 -10.04 12.64 -6.86
N SER A 402 -10.53 11.39 -6.76
CA SER A 402 -10.73 10.52 -7.92
C SER A 402 -12.18 10.35 -8.38
N VAL A 403 -13.16 10.87 -7.64
CA VAL A 403 -14.60 10.70 -7.88
C VAL A 403 -15.35 12.03 -7.83
N LEU A 404 -16.52 12.08 -8.49
CA LEU A 404 -17.54 13.10 -8.32
C LEU A 404 -18.19 12.93 -6.95
N THR A 405 -17.95 13.90 -6.06
CA THR A 405 -18.53 13.92 -4.72
C THR A 405 -19.84 14.70 -4.67
N ASP A 406 -20.00 15.71 -5.53
CA ASP A 406 -21.22 16.50 -5.63
C ASP A 406 -22.36 15.63 -6.19
N GLY A 407 -23.49 15.57 -5.46
CA GLY A 407 -24.64 14.74 -5.82
C GLY A 407 -24.52 13.26 -5.42
N ALA A 408 -23.40 12.83 -4.85
CA ALA A 408 -23.22 11.49 -4.33
C ALA A 408 -23.09 11.48 -2.80
N THR A 409 -23.44 10.37 -2.17
CA THR A 409 -23.12 10.11 -0.76
C THR A 409 -21.71 9.55 -0.66
N VAL A 410 -20.87 10.13 0.21
CA VAL A 410 -19.50 9.67 0.41
C VAL A 410 -19.36 9.13 1.83
N LEU A 411 -18.90 7.88 1.94
CA LEU A 411 -18.50 7.29 3.20
C LEU A 411 -16.98 7.21 3.24
N ALA A 412 -16.36 7.89 4.19
CA ALA A 412 -14.91 7.92 4.33
C ALA A 412 -14.53 7.95 5.81
N ASN A 413 -13.56 7.13 6.20
CA ASN A 413 -12.99 7.15 7.55
C ASN A 413 -11.69 7.99 7.54
N THR A 414 -11.47 8.81 8.56
CA THR A 414 -10.20 9.54 8.69
C THR A 414 -8.98 8.65 8.83
N SER A 415 -9.12 7.41 9.32
CA SER A 415 -8.04 6.42 9.39
C SER A 415 -7.84 5.64 8.09
N ASP A 416 -8.70 5.82 7.08
CA ASP A 416 -8.57 5.15 5.78
C ASP A 416 -7.42 5.73 4.96
N PRO A 417 -6.31 5.01 4.74
CA PRO A 417 -5.21 5.54 3.93
C PRO A 417 -5.59 5.79 2.47
N VAL A 418 -6.64 5.13 1.94
CA VAL A 418 -7.06 5.28 0.53
C VAL A 418 -7.62 6.68 0.26
N VAL A 419 -8.39 7.23 1.20
CA VAL A 419 -8.98 8.58 1.05
C VAL A 419 -7.94 9.69 1.23
N TRP A 420 -6.75 9.36 1.74
CA TRP A 420 -5.61 10.29 1.85
C TRP A 420 -4.67 10.20 0.65
N TRP A 421 -4.46 8.99 0.12
CA TRP A 421 -3.32 8.71 -0.73
C TRP A 421 -3.46 9.36 -2.10
N SER A 422 -2.60 10.36 -2.36
CA SER A 422 -2.37 10.94 -3.67
C SER A 422 -0.93 11.47 -3.75
N PRO A 423 -0.36 11.63 -4.95
CA PRO A 423 0.93 12.32 -5.12
C PRO A 423 0.93 13.75 -4.53
N ASP A 424 -0.23 14.42 -4.54
CA ASP A 424 -0.37 15.79 -4.01
C ASP A 424 -0.12 15.85 -2.50
N LEU A 425 -0.32 14.75 -1.77
CA LEU A 425 -0.07 14.64 -0.33
C LEU A 425 1.40 14.93 0.06
N ILE A 426 2.33 14.84 -0.92
CA ILE A 426 3.74 15.22 -0.73
C ILE A 426 3.85 16.71 -0.37
N ALA A 427 3.05 17.56 -1.01
CA ALA A 427 3.17 19.03 -0.93
C ALA A 427 1.95 19.73 -0.32
N HIS A 428 0.79 19.07 -0.31
CA HIS A 428 -0.47 19.63 0.17
C HIS A 428 -1.12 18.75 1.25
N ARG A 429 -1.90 19.38 2.14
CA ARG A 429 -2.70 18.68 3.15
C ARG A 429 -3.85 17.93 2.47
N PRO A 430 -4.25 16.76 3.00
CA PRO A 430 -5.41 16.05 2.47
C PRO A 430 -6.69 16.84 2.74
N ASP A 431 -7.64 16.78 1.82
CA ASP A 431 -9.01 17.21 2.09
C ASP A 431 -9.77 16.04 2.73
N LEU A 432 -10.26 16.27 3.94
CA LEU A 432 -10.99 15.28 4.74
C LEU A 432 -12.38 15.81 5.11
N SER A 433 -12.89 16.80 4.37
CA SER A 433 -14.18 17.44 4.64
C SER A 433 -15.37 16.47 4.63
N LEU A 434 -15.26 15.40 3.84
CA LEU A 434 -16.28 14.34 3.73
C LEU A 434 -15.98 13.11 4.62
N ALA A 435 -14.87 13.10 5.35
CA ALA A 435 -14.46 11.97 6.17
C ALA A 435 -14.98 12.08 7.60
N VAL A 436 -15.52 10.99 8.13
CA VAL A 436 -15.92 10.87 9.53
C VAL A 436 -14.69 10.56 10.37
N ARG A 437 -14.54 11.29 11.47
CA ARG A 437 -13.45 11.08 12.42
C ARG A 437 -13.69 9.82 13.25
N ASP A 438 -13.07 8.74 12.83
CA ASP A 438 -13.14 7.42 13.46
C ASP A 438 -11.96 7.15 14.41
N ALA A 439 -10.82 7.82 14.23
CA ALA A 439 -9.61 7.62 15.04
C ALA A 439 -8.82 8.93 15.25
N PRO A 440 -7.83 8.96 16.16
CA PRO A 440 -6.86 10.05 16.24
C PRO A 440 -6.20 10.35 14.87
N VAL A 441 -6.32 11.60 14.43
CA VAL A 441 -5.81 12.02 13.10
C VAL A 441 -4.38 12.59 13.24
N PRO A 442 -3.39 12.05 12.52
CA PRO A 442 -2.02 12.56 12.58
C PRO A 442 -1.91 13.95 11.97
N GLN A 443 -0.96 14.74 12.46
CA GLN A 443 -0.63 16.01 11.80
C GLN A 443 -0.02 15.75 10.43
N TRP A 444 -0.42 16.53 9.43
CA TRP A 444 0.21 16.48 8.12
C TRP A 444 1.63 17.06 8.16
N ILE A 445 2.59 16.27 7.72
CA ILE A 445 4.00 16.63 7.59
C ILE A 445 4.39 16.41 6.12
N PRO A 446 4.82 17.46 5.37
CA PRO A 446 5.18 17.36 3.97
C PRO A 446 6.13 16.19 3.68
N GLY A 447 5.81 15.37 2.69
CA GLY A 447 6.54 14.16 2.31
C GLY A 447 6.45 13.00 3.30
N ILE A 448 6.50 13.25 4.62
CA ILE A 448 6.43 12.18 5.64
C ILE A 448 5.04 11.56 5.67
N THR A 449 3.96 12.36 5.65
CA THR A 449 2.60 11.81 5.63
C THR A 449 2.37 10.95 4.40
N PHE A 450 2.86 11.34 3.22
CA PHE A 450 2.81 10.50 2.02
C PHE A 450 3.49 9.13 2.22
N LEU A 451 4.69 9.11 2.82
CA LEU A 451 5.38 7.86 3.13
C LEU A 451 4.61 7.00 4.15
N GLN A 452 4.08 7.63 5.20
CA GLN A 452 3.31 6.96 6.25
C GLN A 452 2.03 6.34 5.67
N THR A 453 1.23 7.12 4.95
CA THR A 453 0.00 6.66 4.29
C THR A 453 0.28 5.54 3.28
N SER A 454 1.39 5.61 2.54
CA SER A 454 1.77 4.56 1.57
C SER A 454 2.03 3.20 2.24
N VAL A 455 2.60 3.19 3.44
CA VAL A 455 2.81 1.94 4.21
C VAL A 455 1.49 1.45 4.80
N ASP A 456 0.65 2.36 5.25
CA ASP A 456 -0.63 2.03 5.91
C ASP A 456 -1.64 1.39 4.94
N LEU A 457 -1.54 1.68 3.63
CA LEU A 457 -2.30 0.98 2.57
C LEU A 457 -2.22 -0.55 2.66
N VAL A 458 -1.08 -1.10 3.08
CA VAL A 458 -0.85 -2.55 3.16
C VAL A 458 -1.80 -3.24 4.15
N SER A 459 -2.22 -2.51 5.19
CA SER A 459 -3.08 -3.02 6.26
C SER A 459 -4.48 -2.44 6.28
N ALA A 460 -4.86 -1.67 5.25
CA ALA A 460 -6.07 -0.86 5.27
C ALA A 460 -7.36 -1.66 5.56
N LEU A 461 -7.40 -2.95 5.19
CA LEU A 461 -8.55 -3.85 5.38
C LEU A 461 -8.46 -4.75 6.64
N ASN A 462 -7.43 -4.61 7.48
CA ASN A 462 -7.19 -5.54 8.60
C ASN A 462 -7.94 -5.20 9.90
N PHE A 463 -8.88 -4.26 9.85
CA PHE A 463 -9.58 -3.73 11.03
C PHE A 463 -11.07 -4.04 10.96
N ALA A 464 -11.78 -3.86 12.08
CA ALA A 464 -13.22 -3.99 12.10
C ALA A 464 -13.90 -2.91 11.22
N PRO A 465 -15.12 -3.16 10.71
CA PRO A 465 -15.92 -2.13 10.04
C PRO A 465 -16.01 -0.84 10.86
N GLY A 466 -15.91 0.30 10.17
CA GLY A 466 -15.87 1.63 10.79
C GLY A 466 -14.45 2.18 10.98
N HIS A 467 -13.42 1.40 10.68
CA HIS A 467 -12.02 1.83 10.71
C HIS A 467 -11.26 1.39 9.46
N GLY A 468 -10.26 2.19 9.11
CA GLY A 468 -9.48 2.00 7.90
C GLY A 468 -10.39 1.96 6.68
N HIS A 469 -10.06 1.06 5.76
CA HIS A 469 -10.78 0.85 4.52
C HIS A 469 -11.91 -0.19 4.63
N ARG A 470 -12.31 -0.55 5.85
CA ARG A 470 -13.48 -1.40 6.09
C ARG A 470 -14.66 -0.56 6.56
N TYR A 471 -15.75 -0.68 5.81
CA TYR A 471 -17.01 -0.02 6.07
C TYR A 471 -18.07 -1.10 6.36
N GLY A 472 -19.09 -0.76 7.14
CA GLY A 472 -20.16 -1.68 7.54
C GLY A 472 -21.39 -1.59 6.64
N SER A 473 -22.56 -1.94 7.19
CA SER A 473 -23.84 -1.90 6.47
C SER A 473 -24.33 -0.48 6.19
N GLU A 474 -23.72 0.54 6.78
CA GLU A 474 -23.91 1.94 6.40
C GLU A 474 -23.64 2.20 4.92
N GLN A 475 -22.82 1.36 4.27
CA GLN A 475 -22.60 1.40 2.82
C GLN A 475 -23.89 1.24 2.02
N GLY A 476 -24.84 0.47 2.53
CA GLY A 476 -26.15 0.33 1.90
C GLY A 476 -27.24 1.16 2.54
N THR A 477 -27.25 1.25 3.87
CA THR A 477 -28.30 1.99 4.59
C THR A 477 -28.20 3.51 4.42
N ALA A 478 -27.04 4.05 4.03
CA ALA A 478 -26.86 5.47 3.75
C ALA A 478 -27.19 5.88 2.30
N LEU A 479 -27.67 4.98 1.44
CA LEU A 479 -28.17 5.38 0.11
C LEU A 479 -29.29 6.42 0.27
N PRO A 480 -29.24 7.54 -0.46
CA PRO A 480 -30.26 8.58 -0.36
C PRO A 480 -31.60 8.08 -0.90
N ASP A 481 -32.70 8.66 -0.43
CA ASP A 481 -34.02 8.45 -1.05
C ASP A 481 -34.05 9.09 -2.45
N CYS A 482 -34.83 8.52 -3.36
CA CYS A 482 -35.09 9.13 -4.66
C CYS A 482 -35.94 10.41 -4.46
N SER A 483 -35.39 11.56 -4.82
CA SER A 483 -36.00 12.89 -4.62
C SER A 483 -36.96 13.29 -5.72
#